data_AF-A0A2G9PZU8-F1
#
_entry.id   AF-A0A2G9PZU8-F1
#
_cell.length_a   1.000
_cell.length_b   1.000
_cell.length_c   1.000
_cell.angle_alpha   90.00
_cell.angle_beta   90.00
_cell.angle_gamma   90.00
#
_symmetry.space_group_name_H-M   'P 1'
#
loop_
_entity.id
_entity.type
_entity.pdbx_description
1 polymer ?
#
loop_
_entity_poly.entity_id
_entity_poly.type
_entity_poly.pdbx_seq_one_letter_code
_entity_poly.pdbx_strand_id
1 'polypeptide(L)'
;MEQKIKVDFSKEAEMVFDSLKNNSTRSKKARMIYGAVCRSIELIKNDTHHGCPIAKNKVPQKYVKLYDANNLFRVELPCYWRLLYTMTNNKIEIVAFMVDIISHIEYNKIFGYKKR
;
A
#
# COMPACT_ATOMS: atom_id res chain seq x y z
N MET A 1 -11.51 -15.79 -18.37
CA MET A 1 -12.23 -14.70 -17.67
C MET A 1 -11.18 -13.84 -17.01
N GLU A 2 -10.89 -12.67 -17.57
CA GLU A 2 -10.04 -11.68 -16.90
C GLU A 2 -10.83 -11.12 -15.71
N GLN A 3 -10.38 -11.42 -14.49
CA GLN A 3 -10.96 -10.80 -13.31
C GLN A 3 -10.50 -9.35 -13.27
N LYS A 4 -11.43 -8.40 -13.40
CA LYS A 4 -11.12 -6.97 -13.26
C LYS A 4 -10.85 -6.69 -11.79
N ILE A 5 -9.58 -6.47 -11.44
CA ILE A 5 -9.19 -6.04 -10.09
C ILE A 5 -9.39 -4.54 -9.99
N LYS A 6 -10.29 -4.12 -9.09
CA LYS A 6 -10.48 -2.71 -8.76
C LYS A 6 -9.43 -2.29 -7.73
N VAL A 7 -8.98 -1.05 -7.80
CA VAL A 7 -8.06 -0.48 -6.82
C VAL A 7 -8.76 0.66 -6.11
N ASP A 8 -8.82 0.60 -4.79
CA ASP A 8 -9.37 1.65 -3.93
C ASP A 8 -8.32 2.05 -2.89
N PHE A 9 -8.49 3.23 -2.28
CA PHE A 9 -7.53 3.80 -1.33
C PHE A 9 -8.22 4.11 -0.01
N SER A 10 -7.49 3.98 1.10
CA SER A 10 -7.84 4.67 2.33
C SER A 10 -7.69 6.18 2.14
N LYS A 11 -8.36 6.97 2.99
CA LYS A 11 -8.25 8.43 2.96
C LYS A 11 -6.80 8.87 3.15
N GLU A 12 -6.07 8.21 4.05
CA GLU A 12 -4.66 8.48 4.32
C GLU A 12 -3.78 8.15 3.11
N ALA A 13 -3.99 6.99 2.49
CA ALA A 13 -3.23 6.59 1.31
C ALA A 13 -3.51 7.51 0.12
N GLU A 14 -4.76 7.92 -0.10
CA GLU A 14 -5.17 8.84 -1.16
C GLU A 14 -4.49 10.21 -0.98
N MET A 15 -4.54 10.78 0.23
CA MET A 15 -3.88 12.06 0.53
C MET A 15 -2.38 12.02 0.23
N VAL A 16 -1.70 10.93 0.58
CA VAL A 16 -0.27 10.76 0.30
C VAL A 16 -0.02 10.58 -1.19
N PHE A 17 -0.84 9.78 -1.87
CA PHE A 17 -0.74 9.56 -3.31
C PHE A 17 -0.87 10.88 -4.09
N ASP A 18 -1.86 11.71 -3.76
CA ASP A 18 -2.06 13.01 -4.38
C ASP A 18 -0.94 13.99 -4.06
N SER A 19 -0.45 14.00 -2.81
CA SER A 19 0.72 14.80 -2.45
C SER A 19 1.95 14.40 -3.26
N LEU A 20 2.22 13.10 -3.42
CA LEU A 20 3.32 12.60 -4.23
C LEU A 20 3.16 12.96 -5.71
N LYS A 21 1.94 12.84 -6.25
CA LYS A 21 1.59 13.23 -7.63
C LYS A 21 1.87 14.70 -7.87
N ASN A 22 1.35 15.58 -7.01
CA ASN A 22 1.50 17.02 -7.13
C ASN A 22 2.96 17.48 -6.98
N ASN A 23 3.73 16.83 -6.10
CA ASN A 23 5.14 17.15 -5.89
C ASN A 23 6.08 16.47 -6.89
N SER A 24 5.59 15.54 -7.71
CA SER A 24 6.40 14.78 -8.67
C SER A 24 7.09 15.66 -9.71
N THR A 25 6.57 16.84 -10.03
CA THR A 25 7.22 17.78 -10.97
C THR A 25 8.36 18.55 -10.31
N ARG A 26 8.27 18.81 -9.00
CA ARG A 26 9.19 19.67 -8.23
C ARG A 26 10.27 18.90 -7.49
N SER A 27 10.03 17.64 -7.15
CA SER A 27 10.94 16.81 -6.35
C SER A 27 11.26 15.50 -7.05
N LYS A 28 12.57 15.25 -7.29
CA LYS A 28 13.05 13.98 -7.83
C LYS A 28 12.64 12.80 -6.94
N LYS A 29 12.71 12.97 -5.62
CA LYS A 29 12.29 11.97 -4.64
C LYS A 29 10.79 11.66 -4.77
N ALA A 30 9.93 12.67 -4.81
CA ALA A 30 8.49 12.48 -4.96
C ALA A 30 8.15 11.78 -6.28
N ARG A 31 8.81 12.16 -7.38
CA ARG A 31 8.65 11.51 -8.69
C ARG A 31 9.00 10.03 -8.67
N MET A 32 10.11 9.67 -8.04
CA MET A 32 10.54 8.27 -7.94
C MET A 32 9.55 7.43 -7.13
N ILE A 33 9.07 7.95 -5.99
CA ILE A 33 8.10 7.24 -5.16
C ILE A 33 6.76 7.13 -5.90
N TYR A 34 6.25 8.23 -6.46
CA TYR A 34 5.00 8.25 -7.21
C TYR A 34 5.01 7.25 -8.37
N GLY A 35 6.05 7.28 -9.20
CA GLY A 35 6.20 6.34 -10.31
C GLY A 35 6.26 4.88 -9.86
N ALA A 36 6.92 4.61 -8.73
CA ALA A 36 6.97 3.27 -8.14
C ALA A 36 5.61 2.81 -7.59
N VAL A 37 4.83 3.72 -6.99
CA VAL A 37 3.46 3.41 -6.54
C VAL A 37 2.58 3.08 -7.74
N CYS A 38 2.57 3.92 -8.78
CA CYS A 38 1.79 3.64 -10.00
C CYS A 38 2.18 2.29 -10.64
N ARG A 39 3.48 2.00 -10.74
CA ARG A 39 3.95 0.70 -11.24
C ARG A 39 3.49 -0.45 -10.35
N SER A 40 3.57 -0.30 -9.03
CA SER A 40 3.14 -1.33 -8.08
C SER A 40 1.64 -1.61 -8.20
N ILE A 41 0.82 -0.56 -8.39
CA ILE A 41 -0.62 -0.69 -8.63
C ILE A 41 -0.90 -1.52 -9.89
N GLU A 42 -0.19 -1.24 -10.99
CA GLU A 42 -0.35 -2.02 -12.22
C GLU A 42 0.10 -3.47 -12.05
N LEU A 43 1.17 -3.71 -11.29
CA LEU A 43 1.60 -5.08 -10.97
C LEU A 43 0.57 -5.81 -10.11
N ILE A 44 -0.02 -5.16 -9.12
CA ILE A 44 -1.06 -5.72 -8.24
C ILE A 44 -2.33 -6.07 -9.04
N LYS A 45 -2.69 -5.26 -10.04
CA LYS A 45 -3.81 -5.55 -10.96
C LYS A 45 -3.56 -6.79 -11.83
N ASN A 46 -2.31 -7.14 -12.09
CA ASN A 46 -1.96 -8.33 -12.88
C ASN A 46 -1.71 -9.55 -11.98
N ASP A 47 -1.16 -9.34 -10.78
CA ASP A 47 -0.87 -10.35 -9.78
C ASP A 47 -1.22 -9.82 -8.38
N THR A 48 -2.32 -10.34 -7.81
CA THR A 48 -2.84 -9.92 -6.50
C THR A 48 -1.91 -10.27 -5.34
N HIS A 49 -0.97 -11.20 -5.53
CA HIS A 49 0.02 -11.60 -4.53
C HIS A 49 1.32 -10.80 -4.62
N HIS A 50 1.37 -9.74 -5.43
CA HIS A 50 2.55 -8.91 -5.60
C HIS A 50 3.05 -8.27 -4.30
N GLY A 51 4.27 -8.60 -3.90
CA GLY A 51 4.93 -8.04 -2.71
C GLY A 51 5.14 -9.08 -1.63
N CYS A 52 5.38 -8.62 -0.40
CA CYS A 52 5.64 -9.49 0.74
C CYS A 52 4.40 -9.55 1.66
N PRO A 53 3.80 -10.74 1.88
CA PRO A 53 2.74 -10.87 2.85
C PRO A 53 3.28 -10.62 4.26
N ILE A 54 2.50 -9.91 5.07
CA ILE A 54 2.79 -9.69 6.49
C ILE A 54 2.09 -10.78 7.30
N ALA A 55 2.84 -11.44 8.17
CA ALA A 55 2.28 -12.45 9.08
C ALA A 55 1.13 -11.85 9.90
N LYS A 56 0.00 -12.56 9.99
CA LYS A 56 -1.25 -12.04 10.60
C LYS A 56 -1.05 -11.49 12.02
N ASN A 57 -0.21 -12.14 12.83
CA ASN A 57 0.13 -11.70 14.18
C ASN A 57 0.96 -10.41 14.25
N LYS A 58 1.55 -9.96 13.12
CA LYS A 58 2.30 -8.71 13.00
C LYS A 58 1.47 -7.58 12.39
N VAL A 59 0.24 -7.85 11.94
CA VAL A 59 -0.62 -6.81 11.38
C VAL A 59 -1.13 -5.91 12.51
N PRO A 60 -0.91 -4.58 12.44
CA PRO A 60 -1.42 -3.65 13.44
C PRO A 60 -2.95 -3.74 13.57
N GLN A 61 -3.46 -3.83 14.81
CA GLN A 61 -4.90 -3.96 15.07
C GLN A 61 -5.73 -2.82 14.45
N LYS A 62 -5.16 -1.61 14.33
CA LYS A 62 -5.85 -0.47 13.69
C LYS A 62 -6.26 -0.80 12.25
N TYR A 63 -5.42 -1.49 11.49
CA TYR A 63 -5.70 -1.82 10.09
C TYR A 63 -6.71 -2.96 9.96
N VAL A 64 -6.65 -3.93 10.88
CA VAL A 64 -7.66 -4.99 10.96
C VAL A 64 -9.04 -4.40 11.27
N LYS A 65 -9.13 -3.50 12.26
CA LYS A 65 -10.42 -2.90 12.67
C LYS A 65 -11.01 -1.94 11.64
N LEU A 66 -10.18 -1.15 10.96
CA LEU A 66 -10.66 -0.13 10.03
C LEU A 66 -10.92 -0.67 8.62
N TYR A 67 -10.14 -1.66 8.17
CA TYR A 67 -10.11 -2.07 6.76
C TYR A 67 -10.24 -3.58 6.57
N ASP A 68 -10.54 -4.34 7.62
CA ASP A 68 -10.59 -5.82 7.60
C ASP A 68 -9.33 -6.46 6.99
N ALA A 69 -8.17 -5.85 7.25
CA ALA A 69 -6.90 -6.18 6.62
C ALA A 69 -6.26 -7.48 7.17
N ASN A 70 -6.97 -8.61 7.04
CA ASN A 70 -6.52 -9.93 7.48
C ASN A 70 -5.41 -10.53 6.60
N ASN A 71 -5.19 -9.95 5.42
CA ASN A 71 -4.21 -10.33 4.40
C ASN A 71 -3.42 -9.11 3.92
N LEU A 72 -2.68 -8.48 4.85
CA LEU A 72 -1.89 -7.29 4.55
C LEU A 72 -0.59 -7.65 3.80
N PHE A 73 -0.35 -6.96 2.70
CA PHE A 73 0.87 -7.03 1.90
C PHE A 73 1.69 -5.76 2.03
N ARG A 74 2.99 -5.90 1.82
CA ARG A 74 3.96 -4.80 1.79
C ARG A 74 4.76 -4.84 0.50
N VAL A 75 4.79 -3.72 -0.20
CA VAL A 75 5.68 -3.48 -1.33
C VAL A 75 6.73 -2.46 -0.91
N GLU A 76 8.01 -2.79 -1.07
CA GLU A 76 9.10 -1.84 -0.84
C GLU A 76 9.16 -0.86 -2.02
N LEU A 77 9.16 0.43 -1.71
CA LEU A 77 9.26 1.52 -2.66
C LEU A 77 10.62 2.22 -2.53
N PRO A 78 11.06 2.98 -3.55
CA PRO A 78 12.27 3.77 -3.48
C PRO A 78 12.30 4.73 -2.27
N CYS A 79 13.52 5.14 -1.91
CA CYS A 79 13.75 6.10 -0.83
C CYS A 79 13.24 5.64 0.54
N TYR A 80 13.21 4.33 0.78
CA TYR A 80 12.73 3.70 2.02
C TYR A 80 11.25 4.00 2.30
N TRP A 81 10.41 3.92 1.26
CA TRP A 81 8.96 4.01 1.38
C TRP A 81 8.32 2.63 1.23
N ARG A 82 7.08 2.49 1.67
CA ARG A 82 6.32 1.25 1.61
C ARG A 82 4.90 1.55 1.21
N LEU A 83 4.40 0.76 0.27
CA LEU A 83 2.98 0.64 -0.02
C LEU A 83 2.44 -0.55 0.77
N LEU A 84 1.37 -0.32 1.52
CA LEU A 84 0.62 -1.36 2.22
C LEU A 84 -0.73 -1.51 1.54
N TYR A 85 -1.11 -2.75 1.22
CA TYR A 85 -2.42 -3.02 0.65
C TYR A 85 -2.98 -4.35 1.15
N THR A 86 -4.29 -4.51 1.07
CA THR A 86 -4.99 -5.74 1.43
C THR A 86 -5.95 -6.10 0.29
N MET A 87 -6.21 -7.39 0.10
CA MET A 87 -7.19 -7.83 -0.90
C MET A 87 -8.52 -8.07 -0.22
N THR A 88 -9.57 -7.38 -0.64
CA THR A 88 -10.93 -7.65 -0.19
C THR A 88 -11.70 -8.35 -1.29
N ASN A 89 -12.31 -9.49 -0.95
CA ASN A 89 -13.21 -10.20 -1.84
C ASN A 89 -14.64 -9.77 -1.50
N ASN A 90 -15.22 -8.93 -2.36
CA ASN A 90 -16.67 -8.82 -2.38
C ASN A 90 -17.22 -9.94 -3.26
N LYS A 91 -18.48 -10.34 -3.05
CA LYS A 91 -19.14 -11.42 -3.81
C LYS A 91 -19.19 -11.19 -5.34
N ILE A 92 -18.84 -9.98 -5.79
CA ILE A 92 -18.96 -9.50 -7.16
C ILE A 92 -17.58 -9.18 -7.76
N GLU A 93 -16.63 -8.66 -6.97
CA GLU A 93 -15.32 -8.17 -7.48
C GLU A 93 -14.21 -8.34 -6.44
N ILE A 94 -12.97 -8.51 -6.94
CA ILE A 94 -11.75 -8.47 -6.13
C ILE A 94 -11.25 -7.03 -6.09
N VAL A 95 -11.06 -6.48 -4.90
CA VAL A 95 -10.55 -5.12 -4.70
C VAL A 95 -9.19 -5.17 -4.01
N ALA A 96 -8.19 -4.55 -4.64
CA ALA A 96 -6.92 -4.24 -4.02
C ALA A 96 -7.05 -2.90 -3.29
N PHE A 97 -7.18 -2.96 -1.96
CA PHE A 97 -7.37 -1.78 -1.12
C PHE A 97 -6.04 -1.28 -0.57
N MET A 98 -5.60 -0.11 -1.01
CA MET A 98 -4.38 0.55 -0.58
C MET A 98 -4.58 1.15 0.80
N VAL A 99 -4.03 0.50 1.83
CA VAL A 99 -4.21 0.86 3.23
C VAL A 99 -3.37 2.08 3.60
N ASP A 100 -2.11 2.14 3.17
CA ASP A 100 -1.20 3.22 3.54
C ASP A 100 0.00 3.33 2.58
N ILE A 101 0.53 4.55 2.45
CA ILE A 101 1.77 4.83 1.71
C ILE A 101 2.69 5.62 2.63
N ILE A 102 3.72 4.97 3.18
CA ILE A 102 4.46 5.53 4.32
C ILE A 102 5.95 5.34 4.20
N SER A 103 6.69 6.23 4.84
CA SER A 103 8.13 6.09 5.01
C SER A 103 8.47 4.94 5.97
N HIS A 104 9.71 4.48 5.91
CA HIS A 104 10.25 3.48 6.82
C HIS A 104 10.11 3.86 8.30
N ILE A 105 10.24 5.15 8.62
CA ILE A 105 10.15 5.64 10.01
C ILE A 105 8.73 5.47 10.53
N GLU A 106 7.73 5.93 9.78
CA GLU A 106 6.32 5.77 10.16
C GLU A 106 5.89 4.31 10.16
N TYR A 107 6.38 3.52 9.20
CA TYR A 107 6.17 2.08 9.18
C TYR A 107 6.67 1.43 10.48
N ASN A 108 7.90 1.71 10.91
CA ASN A 108 8.42 1.14 12.15
C ASN A 108 7.61 1.56 13.38
N LYS A 109 7.17 2.82 13.43
CA LYS A 109 6.32 3.33 14.51
C LYS A 109 4.98 2.59 14.57
N ILE A 110 4.33 2.41 13.42
CA ILE A 110 3.02 1.75 13.32
C ILE A 110 3.12 0.26 13.67
N PHE A 111 4.20 -0.40 13.27
CA PHE A 111 4.44 -1.82 13.51
C PHE A 111 5.15 -2.11 14.85
N GLY A 112 5.47 -1.08 15.64
CA GLY A 112 6.16 -1.23 16.93
C GLY A 112 7.60 -1.74 16.82
N TYR A 113 8.24 -1.58 15.65
CA TYR A 113 9.64 -1.96 15.46
C TYR A 113 10.57 -0.95 16.12
N LYS A 114 11.47 -1.43 16.99
CA LYS A 114 12.52 -0.62 17.58
C LYS A 114 13.56 -0.27 16.53
N LYS A 115 14.06 0.97 16.54
CA LYS A 115 15.29 1.32 15.81
C LYS A 115 16.41 0.49 16.44
N ARG A 116 17.05 -0.36 15.63
CA ARG A 116 18.32 -0.97 15.99
C ARG A 116 19.44 -0.02 15.64
#